data_AF-A0A2E0XWQ1-F1
#
_entry.id   AF-A0A2E0XWQ1-F1
#
_cell.length_a   1.000
_cell.length_b   1.000
_cell.length_c   1.000
_cell.angle_alpha   90.00
_cell.angle_beta   90.00
_cell.angle_gamma   90.00
#
_symmetry.space_group_name_H-M   'P 1'
#
loop_
_entity.id
_entity.type
_entity.pdbx_description
1 polymer ?
#
loop_
_entity_poly.entity_id
_entity_poly.type
_entity_poly.pdbx_seq_one_letter_code
_entity_poly.pdbx_strand_id
1 'polypeptide(L)' 'MSLSDLEKMKLLKPEQEWTGHAQGSEVQPVLTALTSALGITGCIFMWLGNGHTMTWIGLLMFAVFLGSFTWVNLKGVRKS' A
#
# COMPACT_ATOMS: atom_id res chain seq x y z
N MET A 1 29.95 3.22 10.92
CA MET A 1 29.49 1.83 10.66
C MET A 1 29.93 1.45 9.27
N SER A 2 30.60 0.30 9.11
CA SER A 2 31.10 -0.14 7.81
C SER A 2 30.01 -0.88 7.02
N LEU A 3 30.08 -0.84 5.70
CA LEU A 3 29.16 -1.56 4.80
C LEU A 3 29.11 -3.06 5.12
N SER A 4 30.24 -3.62 5.53
CA SER A 4 30.40 -5.03 5.93
C SER A 4 29.65 -5.39 7.21
N ASP A 5 29.36 -4.43 8.10
CA ASP A 5 28.56 -4.70 9.30
C ASP A 5 27.07 -4.83 8.97
N LEU A 6 26.58 -4.08 7.97
CA LEU A 6 25.19 -4.13 7.51
C LEU A 6 24.88 -5.44 6.75
N GLU A 7 25.86 -5.97 6.03
CA GLU A 7 25.78 -7.27 5.37
C GLU A 7 25.73 -8.42 6.39
N LYS A 8 26.58 -8.37 7.43
CA LYS A 8 26.56 -9.36 8.53
C LYS A 8 25.24 -9.36 9.30
N MET A 9 24.56 -8.22 9.38
CA MET A 9 23.24 -8.11 9.99
C MET A 9 22.10 -8.60 9.09
N LYS A 10 22.38 -9.12 7.88
CA LYS A 10 21.39 -9.52 6.86
C LYS A 10 20.40 -8.40 6.48
N LEU A 11 20.76 -7.14 6.72
CA LEU A 11 19.94 -5.99 6.37
C LEU A 11 20.09 -5.61 4.89
N LEU A 12 21.15 -6.09 4.23
CA LEU A 12 21.42 -5.84 2.83
C LEU A 12 21.12 -7.08 2.00
N LYS A 13 20.39 -6.86 0.90
CA LYS A 13 20.19 -7.83 -0.17
C LYS A 13 21.55 -8.10 -0.84
N PRO A 14 21.93 -9.34 -1.18
CA PRO A 14 23.23 -9.64 -1.78
C PRO A 14 23.44 -8.86 -3.09
N GLU A 15 24.65 -8.35 -3.33
CA GLU A 15 24.99 -7.47 -4.48
C GLU A 15 24.61 -8.08 -5.84
N GLN A 16 24.56 -9.41 -5.95
CA GLN A 16 24.13 -10.14 -7.15
C GLN A 16 22.67 -9.87 -7.53
N GLU A 17 21.83 -9.43 -6.59
CA GLU A 17 20.43 -9.05 -6.81
C GLU A 17 20.23 -7.53 -6.96
N TRP A 18 21.31 -6.73 -6.92
CA TRP A 18 21.22 -5.28 -7.11
C TRP A 18 21.07 -4.90 -8.59
N THR A 19 21.48 -5.79 -9.50
CA THR A 19 21.42 -5.61 -10.95
C THR A 19 20.25 -6.33 -11.62
N GLY A 20 19.51 -7.15 -10.86
CA GLY A 20 18.26 -7.76 -11.30
C GLY A 20 17.19 -6.68 -11.41
N HIS A 21 16.54 -6.59 -12.56
CA HIS A 21 15.46 -5.65 -12.89
C HIS A 21 14.73 -5.15 -11.66
N ALA A 22 14.62 -3.82 -11.50
CA ALA A 22 13.74 -3.20 -10.50
C ALA A 22 12.48 -4.05 -10.45
N GLN A 23 12.29 -4.77 -9.33
CA GLN A 23 11.19 -5.72 -9.17
C GLN A 23 9.97 -4.98 -9.66
N GLY A 24 9.49 -5.38 -10.84
CA GLY A 24 8.52 -4.64 -11.62
C GLY A 24 7.27 -4.71 -10.79
N SER A 25 7.13 -3.77 -9.87
CA SER A 25 5.96 -3.62 -9.05
C SER A 25 4.94 -3.13 -10.06
N GLU A 26 4.31 -4.07 -10.77
CA GLU A 26 3.08 -3.89 -11.51
C GLU A 26 1.97 -3.65 -10.48
N VAL A 27 2.17 -2.68 -9.58
CA VAL A 27 1.05 -1.98 -8.95
C VAL A 27 0.38 -1.32 -10.13
N GLN A 28 -0.69 -1.92 -10.62
CA GLN A 28 -1.51 -1.38 -11.70
C GLN A 28 -1.86 0.05 -11.29
N PRO A 29 -1.23 1.08 -11.90
CA PRO A 29 -1.32 2.45 -11.38
C PRO A 29 -2.75 2.95 -11.42
N VAL A 30 -3.52 2.46 -12.41
CA VAL A 30 -4.96 2.67 -12.53
C VAL A 30 -5.72 2.11 -11.33
N LEU A 31 -5.42 0.87 -10.90
CA LEU A 31 -6.09 0.25 -9.76
C LEU A 31 -5.75 0.95 -8.45
N THR A 32 -4.49 1.38 -8.28
CA THR A 32 -4.04 2.19 -7.14
C THR A 32 -4.73 3.55 -7.11
N ALA A 33 -4.88 4.21 -8.26
CA ALA A 33 -5.60 5.48 -8.38
C ALA A 33 -7.11 5.35 -8.11
N LEU A 34 -7.73 4.26 -8.58
CA LEU A 34 -9.15 3.98 -8.36
C LEU A 34 -9.43 3.70 -6.88
N THR A 35 -8.57 2.90 -6.25
CA THR A 35 -8.68 2.59 -4.82
C THR A 35 -8.43 3.84 -3.99
N SER A 36 -7.41 4.65 -4.28
CA SER A 36 -7.16 5.89 -3.53
C SER A 36 -8.32 6.90 -3.65
N ALA A 37 -8.94 7.02 -4.82
CA ALA A 37 -10.14 7.84 -5.00
C ALA A 37 -11.30 7.39 -4.08
N LEU A 38 -11.53 6.07 -3.97
CA LEU A 38 -12.52 5.50 -3.04
C LEU A 38 -12.21 5.86 -1.58
N GLY A 39 -10.94 5.82 -1.17
CA GLY A 39 -10.50 6.25 0.16
C GLY A 39 -10.82 7.73 0.43
N ILE A 40 -10.54 8.61 -0.54
CA ILE A 40 -10.85 10.04 -0.44
C ILE A 40 -12.36 10.27 -0.32
N THR A 41 -13.17 9.57 -1.13
CA THR A 41 -14.64 9.65 -1.03
C THR A 41 -15.13 9.19 0.35
N GLY A 42 -14.56 8.14 0.92
CA GLY A 42 -14.85 7.69 2.28
C GLY A 42 -14.59 8.78 3.32
N CYS A 43 -13.45 9.47 3.23
CA CYS A 43 -13.11 10.60 4.11
C CYS A 43 -14.10 11.77 3.97
N ILE A 44 -14.53 12.09 2.75
CA ILE A 44 -15.52 13.13 2.48
C ILE A 44 -16.87 12.77 3.14
N PHE A 45 -17.30 11.52 3.03
CA PHE A 45 -18.51 11.02 3.69
C PHE A 45 -18.40 11.08 5.22
N MET A 46 -17.23 10.78 5.79
CA MET A 46 -17.00 10.93 7.23
C MET A 46 -17.10 12.38 7.68
N TRP A 47 -16.58 13.32 6.89
CA TRP A 47 -16.63 14.75 7.19
C TRP A 47 -18.06 15.31 7.09
N LEU A 48 -18.79 15.00 6.01
CA LEU A 48 -20.20 15.38 5.84
C LEU A 48 -21.12 14.74 6.87
N GLY A 49 -20.79 13.52 7.30
CA GLY A 49 -21.58 12.80 8.30
C GLY A 49 -21.55 13.41 9.69
N ASN A 50 -20.55 14.24 10.02
CA ASN A 50 -20.44 14.97 11.29
C ASN A 50 -20.71 14.11 12.55
N GLY A 51 -20.29 12.83 12.54
CA GLY A 51 -20.46 11.90 13.66
C GLY A 51 -21.78 11.12 13.68
N HIS A 52 -22.69 11.35 12.73
CA HIS A 52 -23.92 10.57 12.57
C HIS A 52 -23.70 9.26 11.77
N THR A 53 -24.79 8.57 11.43
CA THR A 53 -24.80 7.29 10.69
C THR A 53 -23.97 7.31 9.40
N MET A 54 -23.88 8.46 8.73
CA MET A 54 -23.10 8.61 7.50
C MET A 54 -21.58 8.50 7.73
N THR A 55 -21.09 8.88 8.91
CA THR A 55 -19.69 8.69 9.31
C THR A 55 -19.34 7.21 9.48
N TRP A 56 -20.28 6.40 9.99
CA TRP A 56 -20.08 4.94 10.09
C TRP A 56 -20.03 4.27 8.72
N ILE A 57 -20.85 4.72 7.78
CA ILE A 57 -20.81 4.25 6.38
C ILE A 57 -19.46 4.61 5.73
N GLY A 58 -19.02 5.86 5.91
CA GLY A 58 -17.70 6.31 5.42
C GLY A 58 -16.54 5.53 6.04
N LEU A 59 -16.59 5.25 7.35
CA LEU A 59 -15.61 4.44 8.07
C LEU A 59 -15.52 3.01 7.51
N LEU A 60 -16.68 2.38 7.28
CA LEU A 60 -16.75 1.02 6.76
C LEU A 60 -16.19 0.95 5.32
N MET A 61 -16.54 1.92 4.47
CA MET A 61 -15.96 2.06 3.13
C MET A 61 -14.44 2.26 3.19
N PHE A 62 -13.94 3.09 4.10
CA PHE A 62 -12.51 3.33 4.27
C PHE A 62 -11.76 2.08 4.74
N ALA A 63 -12.34 1.30 5.66
CA ALA A 63 -11.77 0.04 6.12
C ALA A 63 -11.66 -1.00 4.98
N VAL A 64 -12.70 -1.12 4.16
CA VAL A 64 -12.70 -2.01 2.97
C VAL A 64 -11.66 -1.56 1.94
N PHE A 65 -11.52 -0.23 1.74
CA PHE A 65 -10.46 0.33 0.91
C PHE A 65 -9.07 -0.04 1.42
N LEU A 66 -8.78 0.14 2.71
CA LEU A 66 -7.49 -0.21 3.30
C LEU A 66 -7.16 -1.69 3.09
N GLY A 67 -8.12 -2.59 3.37
CA GLY A 67 -7.93 -4.02 3.14
C GLY A 67 -7.64 -4.35 1.69
N SER A 68 -8.38 -3.76 0.76
CA SER A 68 -8.19 -3.96 -0.69
C SER A 68 -6.86 -3.39 -1.18
N PHE A 69 -6.50 -2.20 -0.72
CA PHE A 69 -5.24 -1.54 -1.05
C PHE A 69 -4.05 -2.35 -0.55
N THR A 70 -4.06 -2.78 0.72
CA THR A 70 -3.01 -3.63 1.28
C THR A 70 -2.92 -4.96 0.55
N TRP A 71 -4.05 -5.58 0.19
CA TRP A 71 -4.05 -6.82 -0.59
C TRP A 71 -3.46 -6.66 -1.99
N VAL A 72 -3.84 -5.60 -2.72
CA VAL A 72 -3.29 -5.29 -4.05
C VAL A 72 -1.79 -5.05 -3.98
N ASN A 73 -1.32 -4.27 -3.01
CA ASN A 73 0.10 -3.97 -2.82
C ASN A 73 0.89 -5.23 -2.42
N LEU A 74 0.38 -6.04 -1.49
CA LEU A 74 1.02 -7.30 -1.09
C LEU A 74 1.06 -8.32 -2.23
N LYS A 75 0.02 -8.39 -3.06
CA LYS A 75 0.00 -9.26 -4.24
C LYS A 75 0.99 -8.81 -5.30
N GLY A 76 1.21 -7.50 -5.44
CA GLY A 76 2.28 -6.92 -6.26
C GLY A 76 3.67 -7.37 -5.79
N VAL A 77 3.90 -7.40 -4.48
CA VAL A 77 5.19 -7.86 -3.89
C VAL A 77 5.36 -9.38 -3.98
N ARG A 78 4.32 -10.18 -3.72
CA ARG A 78 4.41 -11.65 -3.69
C ARG A 78 4.55 -12.29 -5.08
N LYS A 79 4.19 -11.57 -6.15
CA LYS A 79 4.41 -12.03 -7.54
C LYS A 79 5.82 -11.71 -8.07
N SER A 80 6.64 -11.02 -7.29
CA SER A 80 8.02 -10.65 -7.64
C SER A 80 9.06 -11.45 -6.86
#